data_AF-A0A428MT56-F1
#
_entry.id   AF-A0A428MT56-F1
#
_cell.length_a   1.000
_cell.length_b   1.000
_cell.length_c   1.000
_cell.angle_alpha   90.00
_cell.angle_beta   90.00
_cell.angle_gamma   90.00
#
_symmetry.space_group_name_H-M   'P 1'
#
loop_
_entity.id
_entity.type
_entity.pdbx_description
1 polymer ?
#
loop_
_entity_poly.entity_id
_entity_poly.type
_entity_poly.pdbx_seq_one_letter_code
_entity_poly.pdbx_strand_id
1 'polypeptide(L)'
;MRVKNGGHHIPAEDILRREKTSLKHLYEYASRIDNLILIDNSKDNGESVLEINEGRITFEVVQLPDWALPLWEQFQKEPPPER
;
A
#
# COMPACT_ATOMS: atom_id res chain seq x y z
N MET A 1 -2.26 8.83 -20.05
CA MET A 1 -2.80 10.10 -19.48
C MET A 1 -4.29 9.92 -19.24
N ARG A 2 -4.77 10.06 -17.98
CA ARG A 2 -6.17 9.82 -17.51
C ARG A 2 -7.28 10.48 -18.36
N VAL A 3 -6.90 11.51 -19.12
CA VAL A 3 -7.74 12.27 -20.05
C VAL A 3 -8.25 11.39 -21.22
N LYS A 4 -7.54 10.32 -21.61
CA LYS A 4 -7.98 9.45 -22.73
C LYS A 4 -9.23 8.61 -22.42
N ASN A 5 -9.57 8.39 -21.15
CA ASN A 5 -10.70 7.55 -20.72
C ASN A 5 -11.78 8.34 -19.95
N GLY A 6 -11.91 9.66 -20.16
CA GLY A 6 -12.99 10.47 -19.58
C GLY A 6 -12.75 11.00 -18.15
N GLY A 7 -11.52 10.95 -17.65
CA GLY A 7 -11.19 11.50 -16.33
C GLY A 7 -11.05 13.04 -16.33
N HIS A 8 -11.49 13.70 -15.25
CA HIS A 8 -11.18 15.11 -15.02
C HIS A 8 -9.67 15.36 -14.99
N HIS A 9 -9.23 16.50 -15.54
CA HIS A 9 -7.84 16.90 -15.48
C HIS A 9 -7.45 17.16 -14.02
N ILE A 10 -6.41 16.49 -13.54
CA ILE A 10 -5.82 16.73 -12.21
C ILE A 10 -4.41 17.23 -12.47
N PRO A 11 -4.00 18.37 -11.88
CA PRO A 11 -2.63 18.86 -11.99
C PRO A 11 -1.63 17.79 -11.55
N ALA A 12 -0.49 17.70 -12.24
CA ALA A 12 0.55 16.73 -11.90
C ALA A 12 1.07 16.89 -10.47
N GLU A 13 1.19 18.15 -10.00
CA GLU A 13 1.55 18.47 -8.62
C GLU A 13 0.58 17.90 -7.59
N ASP A 14 -0.72 17.90 -7.90
CA ASP A 14 -1.75 17.37 -7.03
C ASP A 14 -1.70 15.84 -6.96
N ILE A 15 -1.37 15.19 -8.08
CA ILE A 15 -1.17 13.73 -8.13
C ILE A 15 0.00 13.34 -7.24
N LEU A 16 1.17 13.98 -7.40
CA LEU A 16 2.37 13.70 -6.62
C LEU A 16 2.18 14.00 -5.12
N ARG A 17 1.50 15.11 -4.80
CA ARG A 17 1.16 15.45 -3.41
C ARG A 17 0.27 14.37 -2.78
N ARG A 18 -0.75 13.92 -3.51
CA ARG A 18 -1.69 12.89 -3.03
C ARG A 18 -1.02 11.54 -2.85
N GLU A 19 -0.14 11.13 -3.76
CA GLU A 19 0.64 9.90 -3.64
C GLU A 19 1.44 9.89 -2.33
N LYS A 20 2.23 10.95 -2.09
CA LYS A 20 3.02 11.09 -0.86
C LYS A 20 2.17 11.06 0.40
N THR A 21 1.06 11.80 0.42
CA THR A 21 0.14 11.82 1.58
C THR A 21 -0.53 10.46 1.79
N SER A 22 -0.93 9.77 0.73
CA SER A 22 -1.60 8.47 0.83
C SER A 22 -0.66 7.39 1.37
N LEU A 23 0.57 7.32 0.85
CA LEU A 23 1.58 6.38 1.37
C LEU A 23 1.95 6.69 2.82
N LYS A 24 2.09 7.97 3.18
CA LYS A 24 2.32 8.36 4.58
C LYS A 24 1.21 7.83 5.50
N HIS A 25 -0.05 8.06 5.15
CA HIS A 25 -1.18 7.60 5.96
C HIS A 25 -1.25 6.08 6.03
N LEU A 26 -0.96 5.38 4.93
CA LEU A 26 -0.85 3.93 4.91
C LEU A 26 0.13 3.45 5.99
N TYR A 27 1.37 3.95 5.99
CA TYR A 27 2.39 3.50 6.95
C TYR A 27 2.08 3.91 8.40
N GLU A 28 1.42 5.05 8.60
CA GLU A 28 1.07 5.56 9.93
C GLU A 28 -0.06 4.76 10.59
N TYR A 29 -1.03 4.31 9.79
CA TYR A 29 -2.26 3.70 10.31
C TYR A 29 -2.40 2.20 10.05
N ALA A 30 -1.50 1.57 9.28
CA ALA A 30 -1.60 0.15 8.95
C ALA A 30 -1.70 -0.77 10.17
N SER A 31 -1.00 -0.47 11.27
CA SER A 31 -1.07 -1.26 12.51
C SER A 31 -2.44 -1.24 13.21
N ARG A 32 -3.37 -0.39 12.77
CA ARG A 32 -4.74 -0.30 13.28
C ARG A 32 -5.76 -1.01 12.38
N ILE A 33 -5.30 -1.62 11.29
CA ILE A 33 -6.15 -2.27 10.30
C ILE A 33 -6.09 -3.78 10.55
N ASP A 34 -7.24 -4.38 10.87
CA ASP A 34 -7.31 -5.82 11.13
C ASP A 34 -7.05 -6.65 9.87
N ASN A 35 -7.52 -6.17 8.71
CA ASN A 35 -7.36 -6.84 7.41
C ASN A 35 -6.96 -5.81 6.35
N LEU A 36 -5.72 -5.89 5.88
CA LEU A 36 -5.12 -4.97 4.91
C LEU A 36 -4.72 -5.75 3.66
N ILE A 37 -5.18 -5.28 2.49
CA ILE A 37 -4.81 -5.81 1.18
C ILE A 37 -4.20 -4.66 0.37
N LEU A 38 -2.99 -4.85 -0.13
CA LEU A 38 -2.34 -3.90 -1.04
C LEU A 38 -2.39 -4.41 -2.47
N ILE A 39 -2.92 -3.57 -3.35
CA ILE A 39 -3.12 -3.88 -4.77
C ILE A 39 -2.28 -2.91 -5.59
N ASP A 40 -1.37 -3.45 -6.41
CA ASP A 40 -0.70 -2.69 -7.45
C ASP A 40 -1.61 -2.61 -8.68
N ASN A 41 -2.05 -1.40 -9.01
CA ASN A 41 -2.89 -1.11 -10.16
C ASN A 41 -2.16 -0.28 -11.23
N SER A 42 -0.83 -0.33 -11.28
CA SER A 42 -0.01 0.35 -12.28
C SER A 42 -0.14 -0.25 -13.69
N LYS A 43 -0.56 -1.52 -13.77
CA LYS A 43 -0.85 -2.25 -15.01
C LYS A 43 -2.36 -2.40 -15.22
N ASP A 44 -2.74 -2.94 -16.37
CA ASP A 44 -4.15 -3.10 -16.76
C ASP A 44 -4.95 -4.03 -15.84
N ASN A 45 -4.27 -5.00 -15.20
CA ASN A 45 -4.86 -5.85 -14.17
C ASN A 45 -4.27 -5.45 -12.82
N GLY A 46 -5.15 -5.18 -11.85
CA GLY A 46 -4.73 -4.98 -10.47
C GLY A 46 -4.30 -6.31 -9.85
N GLU A 47 -3.14 -6.32 -9.20
CA GLU A 47 -2.56 -7.51 -8.58
C GLU A 47 -2.37 -7.27 -7.08
N SER A 48 -2.79 -8.23 -6.24
CA SER A 48 -2.44 -8.22 -4.81
C SER A 48 -0.93 -8.38 -4.68
N VAL A 49 -0.29 -7.53 -3.88
CA VAL A 49 1.17 -7.57 -3.65
C VAL A 49 1.54 -7.87 -2.20
N LEU A 50 0.67 -7.57 -1.25
CA LEU A 50 0.86 -7.83 0.18
C LEU A 50 -0.51 -7.92 0.86
N GLU A 51 -0.72 -8.93 1.71
CA GLU A 51 -1.89 -9.05 2.57
C GLU A 51 -1.43 -9.22 4.03
N ILE A 52 -2.09 -8.50 4.93
CA ILE A 52 -1.85 -8.54 6.36
C ILE A 52 -3.18 -8.77 7.05
N ASN A 53 -3.30 -9.87 7.79
CA ASN A 53 -4.48 -10.20 8.59
C ASN A 53 -4.07 -10.35 10.06
N GLU A 54 -4.78 -9.67 10.95
CA GLU A 54 -4.56 -9.66 12.40
C GLU A 54 -3.08 -9.37 12.76
N GLY A 55 -2.50 -8.40 12.05
CA GLY A 55 -1.11 -7.98 12.24
C GLY A 55 -0.05 -8.98 11.73
N ARG A 56 -0.43 -9.96 10.91
CA ARG A 56 0.49 -10.94 10.33
C ARG A 56 0.44 -10.89 8.81
N ILE A 57 1.60 -10.91 8.17
CA ILE A 57 1.69 -11.06 6.71
C ILE A 57 1.16 -12.45 6.33
N THR A 58 0.11 -12.50 5.52
CA THR A 58 -0.54 -13.74 5.06
C THR A 58 -0.28 -14.04 3.59
N PHE A 59 0.07 -13.01 2.81
CA PHE A 59 0.46 -13.15 1.41
C PHE A 59 1.48 -12.06 1.07
N GLU A 60 2.47 -12.40 0.27
CA GLU A 60 3.42 -11.47 -0.34
C GLU A 60 3.85 -12.00 -1.71
N VAL A 61 4.09 -11.10 -2.66
CA VAL A 61 4.72 -11.46 -3.93
C VAL A 61 6.22 -11.64 -3.78
N VAL A 62 6.83 -12.48 -4.62
CA VAL A 62 8.28 -12.76 -4.61
C VAL A 62 9.12 -11.49 -4.77
N GLN A 63 8.64 -10.54 -5.58
CA GLN A 63 9.28 -9.25 -5.79
C GLN A 63 8.32 -8.14 -5.36
N LEU A 64 8.45 -7.72 -4.10
CA LEU A 64 7.65 -6.65 -3.54
C LEU A 64 8.01 -5.31 -4.21
N PRO A 65 7.02 -4.47 -4.57
CA PRO A 65 7.30 -3.11 -5.04
C PRO A 65 7.97 -2.27 -3.94
N ASP A 66 8.87 -1.36 -4.33
CA ASP A 66 9.64 -0.52 -3.39
C ASP A 66 8.73 0.29 -2.45
N TRP A 67 7.58 0.74 -2.94
CA TRP A 67 6.62 1.50 -2.14
C TRP A 67 5.92 0.64 -1.08
N ALA A 68 5.91 -0.69 -1.19
CA ALA A 68 5.34 -1.58 -0.19
C ALA A 68 6.36 -2.00 0.88
N LEU A 69 7.68 -1.84 0.62
CA LEU A 69 8.74 -2.25 1.55
C LEU A 69 8.63 -1.63 2.95
N PRO A 70 8.39 -0.30 3.12
CA PRO A 70 8.32 0.28 4.46
C PRO A 70 7.21 -0.33 5.32
N LEU A 71 6.11 -0.73 4.68
CA LEU A 71 5.01 -1.41 5.34
C LEU A 71 5.40 -2.83 5.70
N TRP A 72 5.95 -3.59 4.74
CA TRP A 72 6.43 -4.95 4.97
C TRP A 72 7.41 -5.03 6.15
N GLU A 73 8.40 -4.13 6.20
CA GLU A 73 9.36 -4.04 7.32
C GLU A 73 8.70 -3.81 8.67
N GLN A 74 7.56 -3.12 8.70
CA GLN A 74 6.80 -2.82 9.91
C GLN A 74 6.17 -4.07 10.52
N PHE A 75 5.80 -5.05 9.69
CA PHE A 75 5.11 -6.29 10.07
C PHE A 75 6.03 -7.53 10.09
N GLN A 76 7.31 -7.40 9.69
CA GLN A 76 8.32 -8.44 9.83
C GLN A 76 8.87 -8.59 11.26
N LYS A 77 8.67 -7.58 12.12
CA LYS A 77 9.11 -7.64 13.51
C LYS A 77 8.11 -8.47 14.31
N GLU A 78 8.60 -9.43 15.09
CA GLU A 78 7.75 -10.18 16.01
C GLU A 78 6.92 -9.20 16.86
N PRO A 79 5.59 -9.43 17.01
CA PRO A 79 4.79 -8.61 17.90
C PRO A 79 5.44 -8.69 19.30
N PRO A 80 5.60 -7.55 20.01
CA PRO A 80 6.14 -7.59 21.36
C PRO A 80 5.27 -8.54 22.21
N PRO A 81 5.88 -9.37 23.06
CA PRO A 81 5.12 -10.33 23.86
C PRO A 81 4.05 -9.59 24.66
N GLU A 82 2.83 -10.12 24.62
CA GLU A 82 1.72 -9.63 25.45
C GLU A 82 2.18 -9.59 26.92
N ARG A 83 2.01 -8.43 27.56
CA ARG A 83 2.33 -8.23 28.99
C ARG A 83 1.19 -8.69 29.87
#